data_AF-A0A4Q5V208-F1
#
_entry.id   AF-A0A4Q5V208-F1
#
_cell.length_a   1.000
_cell.length_b   1.000
_cell.length_c   1.000
_cell.angle_alpha   90.00
_cell.angle_beta   90.00
_cell.angle_gamma   90.00
#
_symmetry.space_group_name_H-M   'P 1'
#
loop_
_entity.id
_entity.type
_entity.pdbx_description
1 polymer ?
#
loop_
_entity_poly.entity_id
_entity_poly.type
_entity_poly.pdbx_seq_one_letter_code
_entity_poly.pdbx_strand_id
1 'polypeptide(L)'
;MKHFKYLISFLLLAFTLNVTAQTKPAVKFKPLPLTTVIGGYRDSATITVAEAERIIGEKIYIADSKKVAYTVSSYQLAYRKLGVTEDEQTGKVTPTYTLVSNLFKLSPLPPIWIKQIKEQIKSGDELWIFDVIAKDPQGRVMYAPDVKLKVK
;
A
#
# COMPACT_ATOMS: atom_id res chain seq x y z
N MET A 1 26.74 -27.71 -59.86
CA MET A 1 26.05 -26.39 -59.97
C MET A 1 24.51 -26.44 -60.02
N LYS A 2 23.84 -27.61 -60.07
CA LYS A 2 22.36 -27.69 -60.03
C LYS A 2 21.80 -27.62 -58.60
N HIS A 3 22.48 -28.20 -57.62
CA HIS A 3 22.04 -28.23 -56.21
C HIS A 3 22.10 -26.87 -55.48
N PHE A 4 22.96 -25.96 -55.93
CA PHE A 4 23.06 -24.60 -55.38
C PHE A 4 21.81 -23.74 -55.69
N LYS A 5 21.15 -24.00 -56.81
CA LYS A 5 19.90 -23.30 -57.20
C LYS A 5 18.72 -23.70 -56.31
N TYR A 6 18.65 -24.96 -55.92
CA TYR A 6 17.58 -25.45 -55.01
C TYR A 6 17.78 -24.94 -53.58
N LEU A 7 19.02 -24.74 -53.13
CA LEU A 7 19.33 -24.16 -51.82
C LEU A 7 18.89 -22.69 -51.72
N ILE A 8 19.12 -21.89 -52.78
CA ILE A 8 18.66 -20.50 -52.86
C ILE A 8 17.14 -20.41 -52.91
N SER A 9 16.49 -21.35 -53.63
CA SER A 9 15.03 -21.37 -53.73
C SER A 9 14.34 -21.77 -52.41
N PHE A 10 14.98 -22.60 -51.57
CA PHE A 10 14.49 -22.93 -50.24
C PHE A 10 14.67 -21.77 -49.24
N LEU A 11 15.76 -21.02 -49.36
CA LEU A 11 16.04 -19.86 -48.50
C LEU A 11 15.06 -18.68 -48.75
N LEU A 12 14.60 -18.51 -49.99
CA LEU A 12 13.60 -17.47 -50.34
C LEU A 12 12.18 -17.77 -49.83
N LEU A 13 11.85 -19.04 -49.57
CA LEU A 13 10.53 -19.42 -49.03
C LEU A 13 10.41 -19.18 -47.52
N ALA A 14 11.54 -19.06 -46.80
CA ALA A 14 11.56 -18.87 -45.36
C ALA A 14 11.33 -17.41 -44.90
N PHE A 15 11.34 -16.45 -45.83
CA PHE A 15 11.20 -15.01 -45.53
C PHE A 15 9.75 -14.47 -45.57
N THR A 16 8.74 -15.30 -45.84
CA THR A 16 7.35 -14.83 -45.99
C THR A 16 6.47 -14.98 -44.75
N LEU A 17 7.00 -15.48 -43.63
CA LEU A 17 6.29 -15.47 -42.34
C LEU A 17 6.43 -14.11 -41.65
N ASN A 18 5.86 -13.07 -42.25
CA ASN A 18 5.53 -11.86 -41.51
C ASN A 18 4.36 -12.20 -40.56
N VAL A 19 4.71 -12.70 -39.37
CA VAL A 19 3.77 -12.74 -38.24
C VAL A 19 3.43 -11.30 -37.91
N THR A 20 2.31 -10.81 -38.43
CA THR A 20 1.71 -9.57 -37.97
C THR A 20 1.23 -9.84 -36.55
N ALA A 21 1.99 -9.39 -35.56
CA ALA A 21 1.53 -9.35 -34.19
C ALA A 21 0.29 -8.45 -34.15
N GLN A 22 -0.90 -9.06 -34.19
CA GLN A 22 -2.16 -8.36 -33.94
C GLN A 22 -2.08 -7.84 -32.50
N THR A 23 -1.67 -6.58 -32.34
CA THR A 23 -1.77 -5.86 -31.09
C THR A 23 -3.26 -5.65 -30.83
N LYS A 24 -3.89 -6.64 -30.19
CA LYS A 24 -5.23 -6.47 -29.65
C LYS A 24 -5.20 -5.17 -28.84
N PRO A 25 -6.09 -4.20 -29.12
CA PRO A 25 -6.09 -2.95 -28.40
C PRO A 25 -6.13 -3.26 -26.91
N ALA A 26 -5.18 -2.68 -26.16
CA ALA A 26 -5.11 -2.89 -24.72
C ALA A 26 -6.47 -2.50 -24.13
N VAL A 27 -7.20 -3.50 -23.63
CA VAL A 27 -8.51 -3.26 -23.02
C VAL A 27 -8.29 -2.29 -21.87
N LYS A 28 -8.89 -1.11 -21.96
CA LYS A 28 -8.76 -0.06 -20.95
C LYS A 28 -9.26 -0.63 -19.61
N PHE A 29 -8.32 -0.86 -18.71
CA PHE A 29 -8.63 -1.43 -17.40
C PHE A 29 -9.35 -0.38 -16.56
N LYS A 30 -10.57 -0.72 -16.12
CA LYS A 30 -11.30 0.06 -15.12
C LYS A 30 -11.08 -0.60 -13.77
N PRO A 31 -10.30 -0.01 -12.86
CA PRO A 31 -10.07 -0.59 -11.54
C PRO A 31 -11.37 -0.61 -10.74
N LEU A 32 -11.59 -1.70 -10.01
CA LEU A 32 -12.66 -1.78 -9.01
C LEU A 32 -12.26 -0.95 -7.78
N PRO A 33 -13.24 -0.40 -7.03
CA PRO A 33 -12.94 0.27 -5.77
C PRO A 33 -12.26 -0.70 -4.80
N LEU A 34 -11.15 -0.25 -4.21
CA LEU A 34 -10.40 -0.99 -3.22
C LEU A 34 -10.77 -0.56 -1.81
N THR A 35 -10.41 -1.39 -0.84
CA THR A 35 -10.51 -1.11 0.59
C THR A 35 -9.23 -1.58 1.27
N THR A 36 -8.65 -0.71 2.10
CA THR A 36 -7.54 -1.04 2.99
C THR A 36 -8.10 -1.48 4.33
N VAL A 37 -7.58 -2.56 4.91
CA VAL A 37 -8.03 -3.12 6.17
C VAL A 37 -6.86 -3.37 7.10
N ILE A 38 -6.95 -2.90 8.34
CA ILE A 38 -6.02 -3.26 9.42
C ILE A 38 -6.84 -3.45 10.71
N GLY A 39 -6.56 -4.48 11.51
CA GLY A 39 -7.26 -4.62 12.79
C GLY A 39 -8.75 -4.94 12.71
N GLY A 40 -9.27 -5.20 11.50
CA GLY A 40 -10.71 -5.27 11.20
C GLY A 40 -11.35 -3.95 10.76
N TYR A 41 -10.61 -2.83 10.79
CA TYR A 41 -11.10 -1.51 10.41
C TYR A 41 -10.83 -1.23 8.94
N ARG A 42 -11.85 -0.74 8.24
CA ARG A 42 -11.82 -0.41 6.80
C ARG A 42 -11.73 1.10 6.52
N ASP A 43 -12.13 1.88 7.51
CA ASP A 43 -12.29 3.33 7.43
C ASP A 43 -11.68 3.99 8.66
N SER A 44 -11.74 5.32 8.69
CA SER A 44 -11.33 6.07 9.88
C SER A 44 -12.18 5.67 11.08
N ALA A 45 -11.52 5.35 12.20
CA ALA A 45 -12.17 4.85 13.41
C ALA A 45 -11.54 5.44 14.66
N THR A 46 -12.30 5.40 15.76
CA THR A 46 -11.78 5.71 17.09
C THR A 46 -11.66 4.42 17.87
N ILE A 47 -10.48 4.13 18.39
CA ILE A 47 -10.12 2.88 19.05
C ILE A 47 -9.54 3.15 20.44
N THR A 48 -9.57 2.15 21.30
CA THR A 48 -8.90 2.17 22.60
C THR A 48 -7.38 2.03 22.46
N VAL A 49 -6.64 2.40 23.49
CA VAL A 49 -5.18 2.16 23.58
C VAL A 49 -4.85 0.68 23.38
N ALA A 50 -5.56 -0.22 24.07
CA ALA A 50 -5.34 -1.67 23.96
C ALA A 50 -5.61 -2.22 22.55
N GLU A 51 -6.64 -1.70 21.86
CA GLU A 51 -6.87 -2.02 20.46
C GLU A 51 -5.71 -1.52 19.59
N ALA A 52 -5.23 -0.29 19.80
CA ALA A 52 -4.13 0.27 19.03
C ALA A 52 -2.84 -0.55 19.19
N GLU A 53 -2.52 -0.95 20.43
CA GLU A 53 -1.40 -1.85 20.74
C GLU A 53 -1.53 -3.19 20.03
N ARG A 54 -2.72 -3.79 19.98
CA ARG A 54 -2.94 -5.04 19.23
C ARG A 54 -2.76 -4.82 17.73
N ILE A 55 -3.46 -3.83 17.18
CA ILE A 55 -3.62 -3.59 15.73
C ILE A 55 -2.30 -3.25 15.06
N ILE A 56 -1.41 -2.50 15.72
CA ILE A 56 -0.13 -2.10 15.12
C ILE A 56 0.76 -3.31 14.77
N GLY A 57 0.54 -4.46 15.40
CA GLY A 57 1.23 -5.71 15.08
C GLY A 57 0.61 -6.50 13.92
N GLU A 58 -0.54 -6.08 13.38
CA GLU A 58 -1.28 -6.84 12.39
C GLU A 58 -0.87 -6.51 10.95
N LYS A 59 -1.23 -7.43 10.04
CA LYS A 59 -1.07 -7.21 8.61
C LYS A 59 -2.16 -6.29 8.08
N ILE A 60 -1.75 -5.39 7.20
CA ILE A 60 -2.63 -4.67 6.29
C ILE A 60 -3.08 -5.63 5.17
N TYR A 61 -4.39 -5.65 4.91
CA TYR A 61 -5.01 -6.36 3.80
C TYR A 61 -5.65 -5.35 2.85
N ILE A 62 -5.59 -5.63 1.55
CA ILE A 62 -6.27 -4.82 0.53
C ILE A 62 -7.18 -5.75 -0.26
N ALA A 63 -8.44 -5.35 -0.41
CA ALA A 63 -9.42 -6.11 -1.17
C ALA A 63 -10.32 -5.21 -2.01
N ASP A 64 -10.87 -5.74 -3.10
CA ASP A 64 -11.93 -5.08 -3.86
C ASP A 64 -13.33 -5.40 -3.31
N SER A 65 -14.36 -4.82 -3.94
CA SER A 65 -15.76 -5.10 -3.63
C SER A 65 -16.19 -6.57 -3.82
N LYS A 66 -15.40 -7.36 -4.55
CA LYS A 66 -15.61 -8.81 -4.76
C LYS A 66 -14.78 -9.66 -3.80
N LYS A 67 -14.13 -9.04 -2.80
CA LYS A 67 -13.24 -9.68 -1.82
C LYS A 67 -12.01 -10.35 -2.45
N VAL A 68 -11.62 -9.95 -3.66
CA VAL A 68 -10.36 -10.38 -4.27
C VAL A 68 -9.23 -9.69 -3.53
N ALA A 69 -8.24 -10.46 -3.07
CA ALA A 69 -7.10 -9.95 -2.34
C ALA A 69 -6.06 -9.32 -3.29
N TYR A 70 -5.50 -8.20 -2.86
CA TYR A 70 -4.43 -7.48 -3.54
C TYR A 70 -3.16 -7.53 -2.69
N THR A 71 -2.01 -7.55 -3.36
CA THR A 71 -0.72 -7.53 -2.66
C THR A 71 -0.37 -6.09 -2.28
N VAL A 72 0.02 -5.85 -1.03
CA VAL A 72 0.54 -4.55 -0.61
C VAL A 72 1.91 -4.32 -1.27
N SER A 73 2.02 -3.28 -2.09
CA SER A 73 3.30 -2.86 -2.69
C SER A 73 4.05 -1.91 -1.77
N SER A 74 3.34 -0.92 -1.24
CA SER A 74 3.86 0.01 -0.23
C SER A 74 2.73 0.75 0.49
N TYR A 75 3.04 1.35 1.62
CA TYR A 75 2.18 2.26 2.37
C TYR A 75 3.05 3.16 3.25
N GLN A 76 2.55 4.32 3.64
CA GLN A 76 3.14 5.11 4.71
C GLN A 76 2.38 4.88 6.00
N LEU A 77 3.10 4.87 7.12
CA LEU A 77 2.51 5.01 8.45
C LEU A 77 2.97 6.32 9.05
N ALA A 78 2.02 7.12 9.51
CA ALA A 78 2.23 8.28 10.37
C ALA A 78 1.73 7.94 11.78
N TYR A 79 2.61 8.06 12.76
CA TYR A 79 2.29 8.05 14.18
C TYR A 79 2.34 9.49 14.70
N ARG A 80 1.18 10.03 15.02
CA ARG A 80 1.01 11.41 15.50
C ARG A 80 0.73 11.38 16.99
N LYS A 81 1.69 11.90 17.75
CA LYS A 81 1.74 11.82 19.21
C LYS A 81 1.18 13.10 19.82
N LEU A 82 0.21 12.97 20.72
CA LEU A 82 -0.28 14.09 21.50
C LEU A 82 0.75 14.46 22.58
N GLY A 83 1.20 15.71 22.53
CA GLY A 83 2.04 16.34 23.53
C GLY A 83 1.35 17.57 24.11
N VAL A 84 2.05 18.22 25.02
CA VAL A 84 1.68 19.54 25.52
C VAL A 84 2.90 20.45 25.45
N THR A 85 2.67 21.73 25.25
CA THR A 85 3.69 22.78 25.35
C THR A 85 3.22 23.81 26.37
N GLU A 86 4.15 24.33 27.15
CA GLU A 86 3.91 25.39 28.12
C GLU A 86 4.49 26.69 27.57
N ASP A 87 3.71 27.76 27.65
CA ASP A 87 4.17 29.10 27.30
C ASP A 87 4.97 29.69 28.47
N GLU A 88 6.24 30.04 28.24
CA GLU A 88 7.16 30.50 29.29
C GLU A 88 6.75 31.83 29.96
N GLN A 89 5.95 32.67 29.29
CA GLN A 89 5.54 33.97 29.82
C GLN A 89 4.23 33.86 30.63
N THR A 90 3.33 32.98 30.22
CA THR A 90 1.97 32.87 30.77
C THR A 90 1.74 31.60 31.61
N GLY A 91 2.64 30.61 31.55
CA GLY A 91 2.48 29.29 32.17
C GLY A 91 1.33 28.46 31.56
N LYS A 92 0.81 28.88 30.41
CA LYS A 92 -0.37 28.23 29.81
C LYS A 92 0.04 26.96 29.08
N VAL A 93 -0.52 25.83 29.50
CA VAL A 93 -0.36 24.53 28.84
C VAL A 93 -1.33 24.40 27.66
N THR A 94 -0.81 24.09 26.47
CA THR A 94 -1.61 23.87 25.25
C THR A 94 -1.25 22.56 24.56
N PRO A 95 -2.22 21.85 23.95
CA PRO A 95 -1.95 20.61 23.24
C PRO A 95 -1.14 20.89 21.95
N THR A 96 -0.18 20.03 21.68
CA THR A 96 0.61 20.03 20.44
C THR A 96 0.77 18.61 19.92
N TYR A 97 1.23 18.46 18.68
CA TYR A 97 1.47 17.14 18.10
C TYR A 97 2.89 17.01 17.55
N THR A 98 3.52 15.88 17.84
CA THR A 98 4.73 15.44 17.15
C THR A 98 4.35 14.36 16.14
N LEU A 99 4.98 14.36 14.97
CA LEU A 99 4.73 13.38 13.92
C LEU A 99 5.99 12.57 13.65
N VAL A 100 5.84 11.24 13.60
CA VAL A 100 6.88 10.33 13.12
C VAL A 100 6.27 9.51 11.99
N SER A 101 6.89 9.50 10.81
CA SER A 101 6.38 8.77 9.65
C SER A 101 7.46 8.04 8.88
N ASN A 102 7.06 6.96 8.18
CA ASN A 102 7.96 6.23 7.29
C ASN A 102 7.19 5.48 6.19
N LEU A 103 7.89 5.18 5.09
CA LEU A 103 7.42 4.34 4.00
C LEU A 103 7.78 2.88 4.26
N PHE A 104 6.80 1.99 4.12
CA PHE A 104 6.96 0.56 4.26
C PHE A 104 6.59 -0.15 2.97
N LYS A 105 7.35 -1.20 2.64
CA LYS A 105 7.08 -2.09 1.50
C LYS A 105 6.61 -3.48 1.94
N LEU A 106 6.61 -3.73 3.24
CA LEU A 106 6.27 -5.02 3.85
C LEU A 106 5.22 -4.81 4.94
N SER A 107 4.36 -5.81 5.08
CA SER A 107 3.26 -5.87 6.05
C SER A 107 3.30 -7.26 6.72
N PRO A 108 3.39 -7.36 8.06
CA PRO A 108 3.19 -6.30 9.05
C PRO A 108 4.41 -5.35 9.15
N LEU A 109 4.29 -4.35 10.02
CA LEU A 109 5.37 -3.39 10.30
C LEU A 109 6.63 -4.09 10.86
N PRO A 110 7.83 -3.49 10.70
CA PRO A 110 9.03 -3.99 11.33
C PRO A 110 8.90 -4.08 12.86
N PRO A 111 9.48 -5.09 13.52
CA PRO A 111 9.34 -5.29 14.97
C PRO A 111 9.72 -4.08 15.82
N ILE A 112 10.72 -3.29 15.40
CA ILE A 112 11.14 -2.08 16.11
C ILE A 112 10.02 -1.02 16.15
N TRP A 113 9.29 -0.84 15.05
CA TRP A 113 8.16 0.09 14.97
C TRP A 113 6.99 -0.38 15.83
N ILE A 114 6.68 -1.67 15.75
CA ILE A 114 5.62 -2.29 16.57
C ILE A 114 5.93 -2.07 18.06
N LYS A 115 7.17 -2.35 18.48
CA LYS A 115 7.61 -2.17 19.86
C LYS A 115 7.54 -0.71 20.30
N GLN A 116 8.12 0.20 19.52
CA GLN A 116 8.17 1.63 19.87
C GLN A 116 6.77 2.24 19.98
N ILE A 117 5.86 1.90 19.07
CA ILE A 117 4.49 2.42 19.13
C ILE A 117 3.76 1.83 20.34
N LYS A 118 3.84 0.51 20.56
CA LYS A 118 3.21 -0.12 21.74
C LYS A 118 3.65 0.48 23.06
N GLU A 119 4.92 0.82 23.20
CA GLU A 119 5.46 1.40 24.44
C GLU A 119 5.05 2.87 24.68
N GLN A 120 4.61 3.58 23.65
CA GLN A 120 4.42 5.04 23.70
C GLN A 120 2.97 5.48 23.42
N ILE A 121 2.17 4.63 22.79
CA ILE A 121 0.83 4.96 22.35
C ILE A 121 -0.09 5.23 23.54
N LYS A 122 -0.85 6.33 23.45
CA LYS A 122 -1.75 6.77 24.51
C LYS A 122 -2.99 7.44 23.94
N SER A 123 -3.98 7.68 24.80
CA SER A 123 -5.17 8.43 24.45
C SER A 123 -4.82 9.80 23.86
N GLY A 124 -5.50 10.16 22.77
CA GLY A 124 -5.27 11.37 21.99
C GLY A 124 -4.27 11.22 20.83
N ASP A 125 -3.54 10.12 20.75
CA ASP A 125 -2.66 9.84 19.61
C ASP A 125 -3.46 9.45 18.34
N GLU A 126 -2.81 9.52 17.18
CA GLU A 126 -3.36 9.04 15.91
C GLU A 126 -2.37 8.12 15.19
N LEU A 127 -2.88 7.02 14.64
CA LEU A 127 -2.19 6.17 13.65
C LEU A 127 -2.84 6.39 12.29
N TRP A 128 -2.05 6.72 11.27
CA TRP A 128 -2.56 6.99 9.94
C TRP A 128 -1.78 6.19 8.90
N ILE A 129 -2.49 5.32 8.19
CA ILE A 129 -1.99 4.53 7.08
C ILE A 129 -2.46 5.22 5.81
N PHE A 130 -1.52 5.68 4.99
CA PHE A 130 -1.82 6.46 3.79
C PHE A 130 -0.86 6.15 2.65
N ASP A 131 -1.12 6.71 1.46
CA ASP A 131 -0.38 6.41 0.23
C ASP A 131 -0.27 4.89 0.00
N VAL A 132 -1.37 4.18 0.22
CA VAL A 132 -1.41 2.72 0.13
C VAL A 132 -1.42 2.32 -1.35
N ILE A 133 -0.36 1.65 -1.78
CA ILE A 133 -0.20 1.15 -3.14
C ILE A 133 -0.40 -0.37 -3.13
N ALA A 134 -1.37 -0.83 -3.91
CA ALA A 134 -1.70 -2.23 -4.09
C ALA A 134 -1.25 -2.73 -5.47
N LYS A 135 -1.00 -4.03 -5.58
CA LYS A 135 -0.80 -4.76 -6.84
C LYS A 135 -1.88 -5.81 -7.00
N ASP A 136 -2.48 -5.83 -8.17
CA ASP A 136 -3.41 -6.89 -8.56
C ASP A 136 -2.66 -8.16 -8.98
N PRO A 137 -3.38 -9.27 -9.25
CA PRO A 137 -2.76 -10.53 -9.69
C PRO A 137 -1.97 -10.42 -11.01
N GLN A 138 -2.23 -9.39 -11.82
CA GLN A 138 -1.54 -9.11 -13.08
C GLN A 138 -0.36 -8.15 -12.90
N GLY A 139 -0.07 -7.73 -11.67
CA GLY A 139 1.03 -6.82 -11.33
C GLY A 139 0.75 -5.34 -11.58
N ARG A 140 -0.49 -4.95 -11.91
CA ARG A 140 -0.87 -3.55 -12.10
C ARG A 140 -0.95 -2.85 -10.74
N VAL A 141 -0.44 -1.63 -10.68
CA VAL A 141 -0.40 -0.81 -9.46
C VAL A 141 -1.61 0.12 -9.37
N MET A 142 -2.10 0.31 -8.14
CA MET A 142 -3.27 1.15 -7.87
C MET A 142 -3.25 1.67 -6.44
N TYR A 143 -3.87 2.82 -6.23
CA TYR A 143 -4.09 3.36 -4.89
C TYR A 143 -5.25 2.64 -4.20
N ALA A 144 -5.05 2.33 -2.92
CA ALA A 144 -6.09 1.92 -2.01
C ALA A 144 -6.40 3.06 -1.01
N PRO A 145 -7.60 3.11 -0.43
CA PRO A 145 -7.96 4.16 0.52
C PRO A 145 -7.09 4.17 1.78
N ASP A 146 -6.99 5.33 2.41
CA ASP A 146 -6.29 5.50 3.69
C ASP A 146 -7.12 5.00 4.87
N VAL A 147 -6.44 4.64 5.97
CA VAL A 147 -7.07 4.28 7.24
C VAL A 147 -6.48 5.12 8.37
N LYS A 148 -7.34 5.85 9.08
CA LYS A 148 -6.92 6.70 10.21
C LYS A 148 -7.58 6.26 11.52
N LEU A 149 -6.77 5.85 12.48
CA LEU A 149 -7.21 5.39 13.78
C LEU A 149 -6.87 6.44 14.83
N LYS A 150 -7.90 7.00 15.49
CA LYS A 150 -7.76 7.91 16.62
C LYS A 150 -7.81 7.12 17.93
N VAL A 151 -6.87 7.34 18.82
CA VAL A 151 -6.79 6.61 20.08
C VAL A 151 -7.55 7.39 21.17
N LYS A 152 -8.45 6.73 21.91
CA LYS A 152 -9.19 7.29 23.05
C LYS A 152 -8.97 6.49 24.33
#